data_AF-A0A925IEC1-F1
#
_entry.id   AF-A0A925IEC1-F1
#
_cell.length_a   1.000
_cell.length_b   1.000
_cell.length_c   1.000
_cell.angle_alpha   90.00
_cell.angle_beta   90.00
_cell.angle_gamma   90.00
#
_symmetry.space_group_name_H-M   'P 1'
#
loop_
_entity.id
_entity.type
_entity.pdbx_description
1 polymer ?
#
loop_
_entity_poly.entity_id
_entity_poly.type
_entity_poly.pdbx_seq_one_letter_code
_entity_poly.pdbx_strand_id
1 'polypeptide(L)'
;LVQKVFQLISILPEQEVPEVIAEKPLYEMPEDADLFKITRGDDGSYHVTGRRIERAAAMTYWDYEEAVMRFQNLLEALGVSDSLEKAGVKVGDTVFIGEFELEWSE
;
A
#
# COMPACT_ATOMS: atom_id res chain seq x y z
N LEU A 1 31.56 36.20 21.87
CA LEU A 1 31.06 35.62 20.61
C LEU A 1 30.24 34.39 20.95
N VAL A 2 29.02 34.30 20.41
CA VAL A 2 27.92 33.44 20.83
C VAL A 2 28.13 32.00 20.35
N GLN A 3 28.24 31.02 21.27
CA GLN A 3 28.14 29.60 20.95
C GLN A 3 26.69 29.13 21.19
N LYS A 4 25.94 29.03 20.09
CA LYS A 4 24.59 28.48 19.89
C LYS A 4 24.79 27.53 18.68
N VAL A 5 24.46 26.26 18.68
CA VAL A 5 23.17 25.66 18.99
C VAL A 5 23.41 24.21 19.40
N PHE A 6 22.83 23.88 20.55
CA PHE A 6 22.59 22.55 21.10
C PHE A 6 21.37 21.94 20.40
N GLN A 7 21.27 20.60 20.45
CA GLN A 7 20.07 19.76 20.32
C GLN A 7 19.90 18.89 19.08
N LEU A 8 20.09 17.59 19.35
CA LEU A 8 19.14 16.51 19.02
C LEU A 8 19.00 16.15 17.53
N ILE A 9 19.97 15.41 17.02
CA ILE A 9 19.74 14.49 15.88
C ILE A 9 20.14 13.08 16.34
N SER A 10 19.48 12.58 17.39
CA SER A 10 19.73 11.20 17.89
C SER A 10 18.49 10.57 18.54
N ILE A 11 17.29 11.00 18.15
CA ILE A 11 16.02 10.39 18.61
C ILE A 11 15.02 10.28 17.45
N LEU A 12 15.49 9.85 16.29
CA LEU A 12 14.58 9.10 15.43
C LEU A 12 14.60 7.67 16.01
N PRO A 13 13.48 7.17 16.57
CA PRO A 13 13.44 5.76 16.91
C PRO A 13 13.77 5.00 15.63
N GLU A 14 14.74 4.10 15.73
CA GLU A 14 15.05 3.11 14.72
C GLU A 14 13.72 2.45 14.38
N GLN A 15 13.19 2.73 13.19
CA GLN A 15 11.92 2.17 12.79
C GLN A 15 12.13 0.66 12.75
N GLU A 16 11.57 -0.02 13.75
CA GLU A 16 11.43 -1.46 13.76
C GLU A 16 10.52 -1.81 12.59
N VAL A 17 11.13 -1.97 11.41
CA VAL A 17 10.54 -2.67 10.28
C VAL A 17 10.19 -4.06 10.81
N PRO A 18 8.90 -4.41 10.96
CA PRO A 18 8.54 -5.69 11.52
C PRO A 18 9.16 -6.79 10.65
N GLU A 19 9.88 -7.71 11.28
CA GLU A 19 10.35 -8.94 10.65
C GLU A 19 9.10 -9.72 10.18
N VAL A 20 8.70 -9.57 8.92
CA VAL A 20 7.58 -10.31 8.35
C VAL A 20 8.07 -11.74 8.05
N ILE A 21 7.76 -12.66 8.97
CA ILE A 21 8.11 -14.08 8.90
C ILE A 21 7.09 -14.82 8.01
N ALA A 22 7.57 -15.25 6.85
CA ALA A 22 7.24 -16.47 6.09
C ALA A 22 5.84 -16.72 5.46
N GLU A 23 5.85 -16.64 4.12
CA GLU A 23 5.37 -17.63 3.13
C GLU A 23 3.87 -17.96 2.95
N LYS A 24 3.30 -17.40 1.87
CA LYS A 24 2.66 -18.21 0.82
C LYS A 24 2.86 -17.55 -0.55
N PRO A 25 3.48 -18.21 -1.54
CA PRO A 25 3.69 -17.64 -2.87
C PRO A 25 2.36 -17.73 -3.62
N LEU A 26 1.66 -16.60 -3.81
CA LEU A 26 0.43 -16.58 -4.59
C LEU A 26 0.70 -16.00 -5.99
N TYR A 27 0.81 -16.95 -6.92
CA TYR A 27 0.69 -16.88 -8.38
C TYR A 27 1.38 -15.71 -9.12
N GLU A 28 2.59 -15.97 -9.62
CA GLU A 28 3.22 -15.19 -10.68
C GLU A 28 2.57 -15.54 -12.04
N MET A 29 2.09 -14.54 -12.79
CA MET A 29 1.90 -14.64 -14.23
C MET A 29 2.56 -13.43 -14.91
N PRO A 30 3.33 -13.60 -15.99
CA PRO A 30 4.30 -12.60 -16.43
C PRO A 30 3.67 -11.57 -17.38
N GLU A 31 3.93 -10.27 -17.16
CA GLU A 31 4.46 -9.28 -18.13
C GLU A 31 4.65 -7.89 -17.49
N ASP A 32 5.87 -7.40 -17.55
CA ASP A 32 6.61 -6.54 -16.61
C ASP A 32 6.16 -5.07 -16.37
N ALA A 33 4.90 -4.68 -16.60
CA ALA A 33 4.46 -3.29 -16.38
C ALA A 33 3.18 -3.13 -15.54
N ASP A 34 2.30 -4.12 -15.57
CA ASP A 34 1.03 -4.13 -14.82
C ASP A 34 1.07 -5.16 -13.66
N LEU A 35 2.26 -5.71 -13.37
CA LEU A 35 2.48 -6.62 -12.25
C LEU A 35 2.31 -5.90 -10.92
N PHE A 36 1.33 -6.37 -10.16
CA PHE A 36 1.19 -6.07 -8.74
C PHE A 36 1.24 -7.38 -7.95
N LYS A 37 1.63 -7.30 -6.68
CA LYS A 37 1.66 -8.42 -5.75
C LYS A 37 0.87 -8.05 -4.51
N ILE A 38 -0.04 -8.95 -4.12
CA ILE A 38 -0.80 -8.84 -2.88
C ILE A 38 -0.15 -9.76 -1.85
N THR A 39 0.10 -9.22 -0.67
CA THR A 39 0.55 -9.95 0.52
C THR A 39 -0.41 -9.66 1.66
N ARG A 40 -0.52 -10.58 2.62
CA ARG A 40 -1.39 -10.42 3.78
C ARG A 40 -0.52 -10.30 5.04
N GLY A 41 -0.77 -9.26 5.83
CA GLY A 41 -0.12 -9.05 7.12
C GLY A 41 -0.72 -9.91 8.22
N ASP A 42 0.04 -10.09 9.31
CA ASP A 42 -0.38 -10.86 10.49
C ASP A 42 -1.55 -10.21 11.25
N ASP A 43 -1.71 -8.90 11.09
CA ASP A 43 -2.82 -8.09 11.60
C ASP A 43 -4.12 -8.24 10.78
N GLY A 44 -4.06 -8.98 9.66
CA GLY A 44 -5.17 -9.17 8.75
C GLY A 44 -5.25 -8.13 7.63
N SER A 45 -4.33 -7.16 7.58
CA SER A 45 -4.25 -6.16 6.51
C SER A 45 -3.76 -6.74 5.19
N TYR A 46 -4.11 -6.10 4.08
CA TYR A 46 -3.65 -6.46 2.74
C TYR A 46 -2.62 -5.45 2.26
N HIS A 47 -1.52 -5.92 1.69
CA HIS A 47 -0.43 -5.09 1.20
C HIS A 47 -0.28 -5.31 -0.29
N VAL A 48 -0.59 -4.29 -1.09
CA VAL A 48 -0.48 -4.30 -2.54
C VAL A 48 0.78 -3.55 -2.94
N THR A 49 1.68 -4.24 -3.62
CA THR A 49 2.94 -3.69 -4.13
C THR A 49 2.93 -3.69 -5.65
N GLY A 50 3.46 -2.64 -6.27
CA GLY A 50 3.50 -2.53 -7.72
C GLY A 50 3.76 -1.10 -8.19
N ARG A 51 4.75 -0.92 -9.07
CA ARG A 51 5.21 0.41 -9.51
C ARG A 51 4.07 1.29 -10.06
N ARG A 52 3.14 0.68 -10.79
CA ARG A 52 2.02 1.41 -11.42
C ARG A 52 0.98 1.85 -10.39
N ILE A 53 0.59 0.95 -9.51
CA ILE A 53 -0.46 1.22 -8.51
C ILE A 53 0.05 2.16 -7.42
N GLU A 54 1.29 2.01 -6.97
CA GLU A 54 1.94 2.90 -6.02
C GLU A 54 2.08 4.32 -6.57
N ARG A 55 2.52 4.47 -7.83
CA ARG A 55 2.60 5.79 -8.47
C ARG A 55 1.23 6.43 -8.61
N ALA A 56 0.20 5.65 -8.96
CA ALA A 56 -1.16 6.17 -9.05
C ALA A 56 -1.68 6.61 -7.69
N ALA A 57 -1.43 5.86 -6.63
CA ALA A 57 -1.77 6.23 -5.26
C ALA A 57 -1.07 7.53 -4.85
N ALA A 58 0.23 7.65 -5.15
CA ALA A 58 1.02 8.85 -4.86
C ALA A 58 0.56 10.09 -5.65
N MET A 59 -0.03 9.91 -6.82
CA MET A 59 -0.58 10.99 -7.65
C MET A 59 -2.06 11.27 -7.36
N THR A 60 -2.71 10.48 -6.51
CA THR A 60 -4.13 10.62 -6.18
C THR A 60 -4.30 11.68 -5.11
N TYR A 61 -5.23 12.59 -5.33
CA TYR A 61 -5.61 13.61 -4.36
C TYR A 61 -6.80 13.10 -3.54
N TRP A 62 -6.52 12.49 -2.39
CA TRP A 62 -7.51 11.72 -1.61
C TRP A 62 -8.68 12.54 -1.05
N ASP A 63 -8.52 13.85 -0.89
CA ASP A 63 -9.61 14.75 -0.47
C ASP A 63 -10.62 15.03 -1.59
N TYR A 64 -10.38 14.55 -2.81
CA TYR A 64 -11.21 14.82 -3.97
C TYR A 64 -11.84 13.54 -4.50
N GLU A 65 -13.17 13.46 -4.36
CA GLU A 65 -13.96 12.27 -4.68
C GLU A 65 -13.74 11.80 -6.11
N GLU A 66 -13.63 12.72 -7.08
CA GLU A 66 -13.36 12.37 -8.47
C GLU A 66 -11.95 11.79 -8.68
N ALA A 67 -10.97 12.14 -7.84
CA ALA A 67 -9.65 11.53 -7.89
C ALA A 67 -9.68 10.11 -7.31
N VAL A 68 -10.39 9.92 -6.19
CA VAL A 68 -10.60 8.60 -5.57
C VAL A 68 -11.33 7.66 -6.53
N MET A 69 -12.40 8.11 -7.19
CA MET A 69 -13.11 7.31 -8.20
C MET A 69 -12.19 6.90 -9.36
N ARG A 70 -11.31 7.79 -9.84
CA ARG A 70 -10.34 7.44 -10.89
C ARG A 70 -9.35 6.37 -10.42
N PHE A 71 -8.94 6.43 -9.16
CA PHE A 71 -8.07 5.43 -8.57
C PHE A 71 -8.77 4.06 -8.44
N GLN A 72 -10.04 4.03 -8.03
CA GLN A 72 -10.83 2.80 -7.99
C GLN A 72 -11.00 2.17 -9.38
N ASN A 73 -11.35 2.98 -10.40
CA ASN A 73 -11.42 2.49 -11.79
C ASN A 73 -10.07 1.93 -12.26
N LEU A 74 -8.94 2.50 -11.80
CA LEU A 74 -7.61 1.97 -12.12
C LEU A 74 -7.36 0.63 -11.43
N LEU A 75 -7.76 0.46 -10.16
CA LEU A 75 -7.65 -0.81 -9.45
C LEU A 75 -8.42 -1.93 -10.18
N GLU A 76 -9.63 -1.64 -10.64
CA GLU A 76 -10.44 -2.55 -11.46
C GLU A 76 -9.76 -2.86 -12.80
N ALA A 77 -9.29 -1.83 -13.52
CA ALA A 77 -8.63 -2.01 -14.81
C ALA A 77 -7.33 -2.82 -14.72
N LEU A 78 -6.64 -2.77 -13.57
CA LEU A 78 -5.46 -3.57 -13.29
C LEU A 78 -5.79 -4.96 -12.73
N GLY A 79 -7.05 -5.25 -12.38
CA GLY A 79 -7.46 -6.50 -11.75
C GLY A 79 -7.00 -6.63 -10.30
N VAL A 80 -6.63 -5.52 -9.64
CA VAL A 80 -6.25 -5.50 -8.23
C VAL A 80 -7.46 -5.80 -7.36
N SER A 81 -8.61 -5.18 -7.66
CA SER A 81 -9.87 -5.40 -6.94
C SER A 81 -10.28 -6.88 -6.95
N ASP A 82 -10.35 -7.50 -8.14
CA ASP A 82 -10.61 -8.94 -8.30
C ASP A 82 -9.63 -9.82 -7.51
N SER A 83 -8.38 -9.41 -7.43
CA SER A 83 -7.33 -10.17 -6.75
C SER A 83 -7.42 -10.03 -5.23
N LEU A 84 -7.80 -8.86 -4.72
CA LEU A 84 -8.10 -8.63 -3.32
C LEU A 84 -9.36 -9.42 -2.89
N GLU A 85 -10.41 -9.43 -3.70
CA GLU A 85 -11.61 -10.24 -3.46
C GLU A 85 -11.29 -11.74 -3.41
N LYS A 86 -10.47 -12.24 -4.35
CA LYS A 86 -9.97 -13.63 -4.34
C LYS A 86 -9.08 -13.93 -3.13
N ALA A 87 -8.35 -12.93 -2.64
CA ALA A 87 -7.56 -13.04 -1.40
C ALA A 87 -8.45 -13.03 -0.14
N GLY A 88 -9.72 -12.66 -0.27
CA GLY A 88 -10.71 -12.69 0.80
C GLY A 88 -10.86 -11.37 1.56
N VAL A 89 -10.52 -10.24 0.94
CA VAL A 89 -10.77 -8.91 1.51
C VAL A 89 -12.27 -8.73 1.81
N LYS A 90 -12.58 -8.06 2.90
CA LYS A 90 -13.95 -7.70 3.29
C LYS A 90 -14.09 -6.19 3.41
N VAL A 91 -15.33 -5.73 3.32
CA VAL A 91 -15.66 -4.34 3.61
C VAL A 91 -15.23 -4.00 5.04
N GLY A 92 -14.48 -2.91 5.18
CA GLY A 92 -13.85 -2.46 6.41
C GLY A 92 -12.44 -3.01 6.66
N ASP A 93 -11.93 -3.91 5.82
CA ASP A 93 -10.54 -4.36 5.93
C ASP A 93 -9.56 -3.27 5.44
N THR A 94 -8.40 -3.20 6.07
CA THR A 94 -7.34 -2.25 5.69
C THR A 94 -6.50 -2.79 4.53
N VAL A 95 -6.33 -1.97 3.50
CA VAL A 95 -5.48 -2.24 2.33
C VAL A 95 -4.40 -1.16 2.23
N PHE A 96 -3.15 -1.57 2.28
CA PHE A 96 -1.97 -0.75 2.07
C PHE A 96 -1.55 -0.79 0.61
N ILE A 97 -1.33 0.38 0.00
CA ILE A 97 -0.79 0.55 -1.34
C ILE A 97 0.40 1.51 -1.25
N GLY A 98 1.62 0.96 -1.24
CA GLY A 98 2.81 1.76 -0.91
C GLY A 98 2.72 2.32 0.52
N GLU A 99 2.76 3.65 0.66
CA GLU A 99 2.63 4.34 1.95
C GLU A 99 1.17 4.74 2.29
N PHE A 100 0.22 4.42 1.40
CA PHE A 100 -1.18 4.81 1.58
C PHE A 100 -1.97 3.70 2.26
N GLU A 101 -2.67 4.06 3.33
CA GLU A 101 -3.63 3.21 4.03
C GLU A 101 -5.04 3.52 3.53
N LEU A 102 -5.75 2.49 3.05
CA LEU A 102 -7.10 2.62 2.51
C LEU A 102 -8.02 1.62 3.21
N GLU A 103 -9.25 2.05 3.49
CA GLU A 103 -10.31 1.17 3.93
C GLU A 103 -11.00 0.57 2.70
N TRP A 104 -11.19 -0.76 2.68
CA TRP A 104 -11.92 -1.42 1.62
C TRP A 104 -13.43 -1.16 1.76
N SER A 105 -14.04 -0.53 0.76
CA SER A 105 -15.49 -0.30 0.68
C SER A 105 -16.09 -1.01 -0.54
N GLU A 106 -17.41 -1.23 -0.50
CA GLU A 106 -18.21 -1.66 -1.67
C GLU A 106 -18.34 -0.52 -2.71
#